data_AF-A0A353B6G1-F1
#
_entry.id   AF-A0A353B6G1-F1
#
_cell.length_a   1.000
_cell.length_b   1.000
_cell.length_c   1.000
_cell.angle_alpha   90.00
_cell.angle_beta   90.00
_cell.angle_gamma   90.00
#
_symmetry.space_group_name_H-M   'P 1'
#
loop_
_entity.id
_entity.type
_entity.pdbx_description
1 polymer ?
#
loop_
_entity_poly.entity_id
_entity_poly.type
_entity_poly.pdbx_seq_one_letter_code
_entity_poly.pdbx_strand_id
1 'polypeptide(L)'
;MEPTNKEIGKFCQRCYSGPSEPASGETTMPTRNVNLTEQFDDFVQEQISSGEFKNASEVVRAGLRLLKTQLMEDEEKLHLLRTLAAQGFQSLDQGEGLTAASESELRKQVASIGKRAARKSEAKSG
;
A
#
# COMPACT_ATOMS: atom_id res chain seq x y z
N MET A 1 -17.54 35.51 -55.37
CA MET A 1 -18.96 35.38 -54.96
C MET A 1 -19.05 34.08 -54.17
N GLU A 2 -18.79 34.16 -52.87
CA GLU A 2 -18.74 33.02 -51.94
C GLU A 2 -20.14 32.70 -51.39
N PRO A 3 -20.46 31.43 -51.12
CA PRO A 3 -21.60 31.09 -50.27
C PRO A 3 -21.17 31.02 -48.79
N THR A 4 -21.87 31.81 -47.97
CA THR A 4 -21.69 31.95 -46.51
C THR A 4 -22.21 30.71 -45.76
N ASN A 5 -21.34 30.04 -45.00
CA ASN A 5 -21.70 28.87 -44.20
C ASN A 5 -22.12 29.25 -42.78
N LYS A 6 -23.44 29.34 -42.61
CA LYS A 6 -24.32 29.05 -41.47
C LYS A 6 -23.69 28.85 -40.08
N GLU A 7 -24.00 29.78 -39.18
CA GLU A 7 -23.80 29.71 -37.74
C GLU A 7 -24.40 28.44 -37.12
N ILE A 8 -23.58 27.65 -36.42
CA ILE A 8 -24.04 26.55 -35.57
C ILE A 8 -24.13 27.09 -34.13
N GLY A 9 -25.36 27.34 -33.70
CA GLY A 9 -25.82 26.84 -32.40
C GLY A 9 -25.57 27.69 -31.15
N LYS A 10 -26.04 28.94 -31.15
CA LYS A 10 -26.51 29.61 -29.92
C LYS A 10 -27.77 28.90 -29.43
N PHE A 11 -27.68 27.84 -28.63
CA PHE A 11 -28.84 27.35 -27.89
C PHE A 11 -28.45 26.76 -26.55
N CYS A 12 -29.20 27.20 -25.52
CA CYS A 12 -29.21 26.73 -24.15
C CYS A 12 -28.23 27.35 -23.14
N GLN A 13 -28.15 28.69 -23.09
CA GLN A 13 -28.06 29.39 -21.80
C GLN A 13 -29.48 29.72 -21.32
N ARG A 14 -30.12 28.81 -20.59
CA ARG A 14 -31.31 29.13 -19.78
C ARG A 14 -31.42 28.13 -18.64
N CYS A 15 -31.58 28.66 -17.42
CA CYS A 15 -31.87 27.98 -16.15
C CYS A 15 -30.65 27.58 -15.28
N TYR A 16 -30.06 28.57 -14.58
CA TYR A 16 -29.45 28.32 -13.27
C TYR A 16 -30.49 28.67 -12.20
N SER A 17 -31.13 27.63 -11.65
CA SER A 17 -32.02 27.73 -10.48
C SER A 17 -31.63 26.64 -9.47
N GLY A 18 -30.84 26.99 -8.44
CA GLY A 18 -30.72 26.25 -7.16
C GLY A 18 -30.19 24.80 -7.19
N PRO A 19 -29.75 24.25 -6.04
CA PRO A 19 -28.92 23.04 -6.03
C PRO A 19 -29.78 21.78 -6.15
N SER A 20 -29.77 21.16 -7.32
CA SER A 20 -30.20 19.77 -7.46
C SER A 20 -29.02 18.85 -7.11
N GLU A 21 -29.18 18.03 -6.07
CA GLU A 21 -28.35 16.86 -5.84
C GLU A 21 -28.20 16.05 -7.14
N PRO A 22 -26.98 15.67 -7.57
CA PRO A 22 -26.84 14.86 -8.76
C PRO A 22 -27.24 13.42 -8.44
N ALA A 23 -28.45 13.07 -8.85
CA ALA A 23 -28.77 11.70 -9.22
C ALA A 23 -27.87 11.29 -10.39
N SER A 24 -27.31 10.08 -10.32
CA SER A 24 -26.35 9.45 -11.24
C SER A 24 -24.86 9.70 -10.93
N GLY A 25 -24.18 8.61 -10.52
CA GLY A 25 -22.77 8.58 -10.19
C GLY A 25 -21.88 8.77 -11.41
N GLU A 26 -21.58 10.02 -11.70
CA GLU A 26 -20.47 10.38 -12.58
C GLU A 26 -19.17 10.25 -11.76
N THR A 27 -18.39 9.20 -12.04
CA THR A 27 -17.09 8.95 -11.40
C THR A 27 -16.11 10.04 -11.84
N THR A 28 -16.17 11.20 -11.20
CA THR A 28 -15.16 12.24 -11.37
C THR A 28 -13.86 11.71 -10.76
N MET A 29 -12.82 11.57 -11.57
CA MET A 29 -11.48 11.21 -11.06
C MET A 29 -10.93 12.44 -10.33
N PRO A 30 -10.81 12.42 -9.00
CA PRO A 30 -10.31 13.57 -8.26
C PRO A 30 -8.89 13.89 -8.72
N THR A 31 -8.66 15.16 -9.05
CA THR A 31 -7.35 15.66 -9.48
C THR A 31 -6.66 16.43 -8.35
N ARG A 32 -5.35 16.26 -8.24
CA ARG A 32 -4.50 16.94 -7.26
C ARG A 32 -3.19 17.31 -7.96
N ASN A 33 -2.79 18.57 -7.84
CA ASN A 33 -1.49 19.01 -8.33
C ASN A 33 -0.40 18.59 -7.34
N VAL A 34 0.70 18.05 -7.87
CA VAL A 34 1.87 17.63 -7.10
C VAL A 34 3.12 18.19 -7.75
N ASN A 35 4.07 18.66 -6.94
CA ASN A 35 5.37 19.10 -7.41
C ASN A 35 6.35 17.94 -7.23
N LEU A 36 7.07 17.60 -8.29
CA LEU A 36 8.11 16.58 -8.25
C LEU A 36 9.48 17.25 -8.12
N THR A 37 10.39 16.60 -7.41
CA THR A 37 11.82 16.91 -7.50
C THR A 37 12.35 16.42 -8.83
N GLU A 38 13.47 16.98 -9.31
CA GLU A 38 14.13 16.59 -10.57
C GLU A 38 14.31 15.07 -10.68
N GLN A 39 14.83 14.43 -9.63
CA GLN A 39 14.99 12.97 -9.57
C GLN A 39 13.68 12.18 -9.84
N PHE A 40 12.53 12.65 -9.35
CA PHE A 40 11.26 11.94 -9.55
C PHE A 40 10.65 12.26 -10.92
N ASP A 41 10.90 13.45 -11.45
CA ASP A 41 10.49 13.80 -12.81
C ASP A 41 11.26 12.93 -13.83
N ASP A 42 12.58 12.80 -13.67
CA ASP A 42 13.43 11.93 -14.48
C ASP A 42 12.97 10.47 -14.42
N PHE A 43 12.67 9.97 -13.22
CA PHE A 43 12.12 8.62 -13.05
C PHE A 43 10.79 8.46 -13.78
N VAL A 44 9.85 9.40 -13.62
CA VAL A 44 8.55 9.34 -14.32
C VAL A 44 8.76 9.36 -15.85
N GLN A 45 9.69 10.18 -16.33
CA GLN A 45 10.00 10.28 -17.74
C GLN A 45 10.62 8.97 -18.27
N GLU A 46 11.52 8.34 -17.52
CA GLU A 46 12.09 7.04 -17.84
C GLU A 46 11.00 5.97 -17.98
N GLN A 47 10.09 5.89 -17.00
CA GLN A 47 8.98 4.93 -16.97
C GLN A 47 7.99 5.11 -18.13
N ILE A 48 7.79 6.34 -18.61
CA ILE A 48 6.97 6.59 -19.79
C ILE A 48 7.74 6.24 -21.07
N SER A 49 9.04 6.61 -21.13
CA SER A 49 9.88 6.36 -22.31
C SER A 49 10.14 4.87 -22.55
N SER A 50 10.17 4.06 -21.50
CA SER A 50 10.27 2.59 -21.58
C SER A 50 9.00 1.95 -22.15
N GLY A 51 7.88 2.69 -22.17
CA GLY A 51 6.57 2.21 -22.60
C GLY A 51 5.80 1.45 -21.52
N GLU A 52 6.31 1.35 -20.30
CA GLU A 52 5.61 0.69 -19.18
C GLU A 52 4.34 1.45 -18.77
N PHE A 53 4.37 2.78 -18.87
CA PHE A 53 3.23 3.65 -18.57
C PHE A 53 2.95 4.66 -19.68
N LYS A 54 1.68 5.02 -19.88
CA LYS A 54 1.28 5.94 -20.95
C LYS A 54 1.42 7.41 -20.57
N ASN A 55 1.40 7.72 -19.27
CA ASN A 55 1.44 9.08 -18.74
C ASN A 55 1.86 9.10 -17.27
N ALA A 56 2.27 10.28 -16.80
CA ALA A 56 2.73 10.50 -15.42
C ALA A 56 1.67 10.13 -14.37
N SER A 57 0.38 10.36 -14.67
CA SER A 57 -0.69 10.03 -13.73
C SER A 57 -0.83 8.52 -13.50
N GLU A 58 -0.48 7.69 -14.48
CA GLU A 58 -0.44 6.23 -14.31
C GLU A 58 0.73 5.79 -13.43
N VAL A 59 1.92 6.37 -13.64
CA VAL A 59 3.11 6.12 -12.82
C VAL A 59 2.84 6.48 -11.36
N VAL A 60 2.33 7.69 -11.10
CA VAL A 60 2.03 8.16 -9.75
C VAL A 60 0.96 7.29 -9.09
N ARG A 61 -0.10 6.90 -9.81
CA ARG A 61 -1.11 5.99 -9.27
C ARG A 61 -0.53 4.61 -8.95
N ALA A 62 0.37 4.08 -9.78
CA ALA A 62 1.04 2.81 -9.49
C ALA A 62 1.91 2.91 -8.23
N GLY A 63 2.70 3.97 -8.11
CA GLY A 63 3.50 4.25 -6.91
C GLY A 63 2.66 4.40 -5.65
N LEU A 64 1.54 5.14 -5.71
CA LEU A 64 0.63 5.29 -4.57
C LEU A 64 -0.07 4.00 -4.19
N ARG A 65 -0.41 3.13 -5.15
CA ARG A 65 -0.96 1.80 -4.86
C ARG A 65 0.07 0.95 -4.13
N LEU A 66 1.31 0.93 -4.62
CA LEU A 66 2.40 0.19 -3.96
C LEU A 66 2.63 0.69 -2.54
N LEU A 67 2.74 2.01 -2.36
CA LEU A 67 2.91 2.63 -1.04
C LEU A 67 1.76 2.27 -0.10
N LYS A 68 0.51 2.35 -0.58
CA LYS A 68 -0.66 1.98 0.22
C LYS A 68 -0.60 0.52 0.67
N THR A 69 -0.26 -0.40 -0.22
CA THR A 69 -0.14 -1.82 0.11
C THR A 69 0.95 -2.04 1.17
N GLN A 70 2.14 -1.44 0.99
CA GLN A 70 3.23 -1.56 1.95
C GLN A 70 2.83 -1.03 3.34
N LEU A 71 2.19 0.15 3.39
CA LEU A 71 1.72 0.72 4.66
C LEU A 71 0.71 -0.20 5.37
N MET A 72 -0.23 -0.79 4.62
CA MET A 72 -1.21 -1.74 5.19
C MET A 72 -0.53 -3.01 5.70
N GLU A 73 0.39 -3.59 4.93
CA GLU A 73 1.14 -4.77 5.35
C GLU A 73 1.99 -4.51 6.59
N ASP A 74 2.63 -3.34 6.67
CA ASP A 74 3.48 -3.00 7.80
C ASP A 74 2.67 -2.75 9.07
N GLU A 75 1.48 -2.16 8.95
CA GLU A 75 0.53 -2.03 10.05
C GLU A 75 0.08 -3.40 10.56
N GLU A 76 -0.27 -4.32 9.67
CA GLU A 76 -0.69 -5.67 10.02
C GLU A 76 0.46 -6.47 10.66
N LYS A 77 1.67 -6.40 10.11
CA LYS A 77 2.88 -7.03 10.68
C LYS A 77 3.13 -6.50 12.08
N LEU A 78 3.07 -5.18 12.29
CA LEU A 78 3.27 -4.58 13.61
C LEU A 78 2.19 -5.00 14.60
N HIS A 79 0.93 -5.05 14.17
CA HIS A 79 -0.17 -5.52 15.01
C HIS A 79 0.06 -6.97 15.45
N LEU A 80 0.42 -7.87 14.53
CA LEU A 80 0.72 -9.26 14.82
C LEU A 80 1.90 -9.39 15.80
N LEU A 81 3.00 -8.68 15.55
CA LEU A 81 4.18 -8.71 16.41
C LEU A 81 3.86 -8.24 17.83
N ARG A 82 3.10 -7.14 17.98
CA ARG A 82 2.66 -6.64 19.28
C ARG A 82 1.78 -7.66 20.01
N THR A 83 0.87 -8.31 19.29
CA THR A 83 -0.01 -9.34 19.84
C THR A 83 0.78 -10.53 20.36
N LEU A 84 1.70 -11.06 19.54
CA LEU A 84 2.54 -12.20 19.93
C LEU A 84 3.48 -11.85 21.09
N ALA A 85 4.03 -10.64 21.11
CA ALA A 85 4.86 -10.18 22.22
C ALA A 85 4.06 -10.09 23.53
N ALA A 86 2.85 -9.50 23.48
CA ALA A 86 1.98 -9.40 24.65
C ALA A 86 1.59 -10.79 25.19
N GLN A 87 1.26 -11.74 24.30
CA GLN A 87 1.01 -13.13 24.68
C GLN A 87 2.24 -13.78 25.33
N GLY A 88 3.43 -13.58 24.74
CA GLY A 88 4.67 -14.10 25.29
C GLY A 88 4.96 -13.57 26.69
N PHE A 89 4.79 -12.27 26.91
CA PHE A 89 4.97 -11.67 28.25
C PHE A 89 3.95 -12.19 29.24
N GLN A 90 2.68 -12.34 28.85
CA GLN A 90 1.64 -12.91 29.71
C GLN A 90 1.98 -14.35 30.14
N SER A 91 2.47 -15.19 29.22
CA SER A 91 2.94 -16.54 29.56
C SER A 91 4.11 -16.51 30.55
N LEU A 92 5.04 -15.56 30.41
CA LEU A 92 6.15 -15.41 31.37
C LEU A 92 5.65 -14.97 32.76
N ASP A 93 4.70 -14.03 32.83
CA ASP A 93 4.08 -13.58 34.08
C ASP A 93 3.34 -14.72 34.79
N GLN A 94 2.83 -15.69 34.03
CA GLN A 94 2.21 -16.92 34.53
C GLN A 94 3.23 -18.01 34.92
N GLY A 95 4.52 -17.78 34.71
CA GLY A 95 5.57 -18.74 35.01
C GLY A 95 5.78 -19.82 33.94
N GLU A 96 5.17 -19.68 32.76
CA GLU A 96 5.31 -20.61 31.62
C GLU A 96 6.62 -20.44 30.83
N GLY A 97 7.62 -19.83 31.47
CA GLY A 97 8.96 -19.64 30.92
C GLY A 97 9.86 -20.87 31.09
N LEU A 98 10.93 -20.92 30.30
CA LEU A 98 12.01 -21.87 30.53
C LEU A 98 12.90 -21.35 31.65
N THR A 99 13.04 -22.14 32.70
CA THR A 99 14.06 -21.92 33.74
C THR A 99 15.26 -22.83 33.46
N ALA A 100 16.46 -22.33 33.76
CA ALA A 100 17.69 -23.11 33.69
C ALA A 100 18.49 -22.88 34.97
N ALA A 101 18.81 -23.95 35.68
CA ALA A 101 19.57 -23.86 36.93
C ALA A 101 21.08 -23.72 36.69
N SER A 102 21.55 -23.94 35.46
CA SER A 102 22.94 -23.81 35.07
C SER A 102 23.10 -23.39 33.61
N GLU A 103 24.28 -22.84 33.29
CA GLU A 103 24.64 -22.48 31.91
C GLU A 103 24.61 -23.69 30.97
N SER A 104 25.03 -24.87 31.45
CA SER A 104 24.97 -26.11 30.67
C SER A 104 23.53 -26.50 30.31
N GLU A 105 22.60 -26.30 31.24
CA GLU A 105 21.18 -26.56 31.01
C GLU A 105 20.56 -25.57 30.02
N LEU A 106 20.87 -24.28 30.17
CA LEU A 106 20.46 -23.24 29.22
C LEU A 106 20.95 -23.54 27.80
N ARG A 107 22.24 -23.90 27.64
CA ARG A 107 22.81 -24.26 26.33
C ARG A 107 22.08 -25.44 25.70
N LYS A 108 21.73 -26.47 26.49
CA LYS A 108 20.96 -27.63 26.00
C LYS A 108 19.56 -27.23 25.56
N GLN A 109 18.88 -26.39 26.34
CA GLN A 109 17.54 -25.88 26.01
C GLN A 109 17.56 -25.09 24.71
N VAL A 110 18.47 -24.10 24.57
CA VAL A 110 18.61 -23.31 23.33
C VAL A 110 18.94 -24.20 22.13
N ALA A 111 19.87 -25.16 22.28
CA ALA A 111 20.20 -26.10 21.21
C ALA A 111 18.99 -26.97 20.79
N SER A 112 18.14 -27.37 21.74
CA SER A 112 16.93 -28.15 21.44
C SER A 112 15.90 -27.32 20.66
N ILE A 113 15.76 -26.02 20.98
CA ILE A 113 14.88 -25.08 20.27
C ILE A 113 15.39 -24.91 18.84
N GLY A 114 16.69 -24.68 18.66
CA GLY A 114 17.30 -24.55 17.33
C GLY A 114 17.04 -25.78 16.45
N LYS A 115 17.22 -27.00 16.99
CA LYS A 115 16.93 -28.25 16.26
C LYS A 115 15.46 -28.37 15.84
N ARG A 116 14.53 -27.94 16.71
CA ARG A 116 13.08 -27.95 16.40
C ARG A 116 12.73 -26.92 15.33
N ALA A 117 13.33 -25.72 15.41
CA ALA A 117 13.12 -24.67 14.42
C ALA A 117 13.60 -25.09 13.03
N ALA A 118 14.80 -25.69 12.93
CA ALA A 118 15.36 -26.18 11.67
C ALA A 118 14.44 -27.20 10.97
N ARG A 119 13.92 -28.19 11.73
CA ARG A 119 12.96 -29.17 11.19
C ARG A 119 11.67 -28.52 10.67
N LYS A 120 11.21 -27.46 11.35
CA LYS A 120 9.99 -26.74 10.96
C LYS A 120 10.19 -25.89 9.71
N SER A 121 11.38 -25.31 9.50
CA SER A 121 11.71 -24.62 8.25
C SER A 121 11.88 -25.56 7.07
N GLU A 122 12.44 -26.76 7.30
CA GLU A 122 12.56 -27.81 6.28
C GLU A 122 11.16 -28.29 5.82
N ALA A 123 10.24 -28.50 6.75
CA ALA A 123 8.87 -28.94 6.45
C ALA A 123 7.97 -27.87 5.79
N LYS A 124 8.35 -26.59 5.84
CA LYS A 124 7.59 -25.48 5.23
C LYS A 124 8.07 -25.15 3.80
N SER A 125 9.19 -25.74 3.38
CA SER A 125 9.84 -25.46 2.08
C SER A 125 9.64 -26.58 1.04
N GLY A 126 8.91 -27.65 1.39
CA GLY A 126 8.49 -28.73 0.48
C GLY A 126 6.97 -28.79 0.39
#